data_AF-A0A078G189-F1
#
_entry.id   AF-A0A078G189-F1
#
_cell.length_a   1.000
_cell.length_b   1.000
_cell.length_c   1.000
_cell.angle_alpha   90.00
_cell.angle_beta   90.00
_cell.angle_gamma   90.00
#
_symmetry.space_group_name_H-M   'P 1'
#
loop_
_entity.id
_entity.type
_entity.pdbx_description
1 polymer ?
#
loop_
_entity_poly.entity_id
_entity_poly.type
_entity_poly.pdbx_seq_one_letter_code
_entity_poly.pdbx_strand_id
1 'polypeptide(L)' 'MISLEECRICLKEFSNGGMVVTLSCGHEFDDECIVKWFETSHVCPLCRLELPCQDEL' A
#
# COMPACT_ATOMS: atom_id res chain seq x y z
N MET A 1 5.83 -14.28 -16.48
CA MET A 1 4.91 -14.56 -15.36
C MET A 1 5.19 -13.50 -14.32
N ILE A 2 4.44 -12.40 -14.34
CA ILE A 2 4.48 -11.39 -13.27
C ILE A 2 3.19 -11.67 -12.51
N SER A 3 3.29 -12.25 -11.32
CA SER A 3 2.13 -12.39 -10.43
C SER A 3 1.71 -10.96 -10.06
N LEU A 4 0.49 -10.56 -10.44
CA LEU A 4 0.02 -9.18 -10.30
C LEU A 4 -0.39 -8.83 -8.86
N GLU A 5 -0.23 -9.76 -7.92
CA GLU A 5 -0.80 -9.71 -6.58
C GLU A 5 0.31 -9.88 -5.54
N GLU A 6 1.36 -9.05 -5.60
CA GLU A 6 2.44 -9.02 -4.59
C GLU A 6 2.61 -7.62 -3.99
N CYS A 7 2.78 -7.56 -2.67
CA CYS A 7 3.04 -6.32 -1.97
C CYS A 7 4.44 -5.82 -2.30
N ARG A 8 4.57 -4.61 -2.84
CA ARG A 8 5.88 -4.03 -3.18
C ARG A 8 6.75 -3.63 -1.98
N ILE A 9 6.19 -3.67 -0.77
CA ILE A 9 6.92 -3.37 0.47
C ILE A 9 7.61 -4.64 1.00
N CYS A 10 6.87 -5.75 1.12
CA CYS A 10 7.40 -7.00 1.67
C CYS A 10 7.77 -8.05 0.60
N LEU A 11 7.45 -7.79 -0.67
CA LEU A 11 7.65 -8.68 -1.83
C LEU A 11 7.03 -10.06 -1.65
N LYS A 12 5.92 -10.13 -0.91
CA LYS A 12 5.14 -11.36 -0.71
C LYS A 12 3.85 -11.28 -1.51
N GLU A 13 3.38 -12.43 -1.96
CA GLU A 13 2.06 -12.56 -2.57
C GLU A 13 0.96 -12.22 -1.56
N PHE A 14 -0.04 -11.45 -2.00
CA PHE A 14 -1.23 -11.21 -1.21
C PHE A 14 -1.91 -12.54 -0.95
N SER A 15 -1.95 -12.94 0.31
CA SER A 15 -2.62 -14.19 0.67
C SER A 15 -4.13 -14.03 0.48
N ASN A 16 -4.79 -15.07 -0.03
CA ASN A 16 -6.25 -15.09 -0.19
C ASN A 16 -6.92 -15.00 1.20
N GLY A 17 -7.27 -13.78 1.61
CA GLY A 17 -7.80 -13.44 2.95
C GLY A 17 -6.93 -12.47 3.76
N GLY A 18 -5.78 -12.04 3.23
CA GLY A 18 -5.00 -10.94 3.80
C GLY A 18 -5.71 -9.60 3.61
N MET A 19 -5.56 -8.70 4.58
CA MET A 19 -6.10 -7.34 4.47
C MET A 19 -5.17 -6.51 3.58
N VAL A 20 -5.65 -6.19 2.38
CA VAL A 20 -4.99 -5.25 1.48
C VAL A 20 -5.65 -3.89 1.60
N VAL A 21 -4.82 -2.85 1.66
CA VAL A 21 -5.24 -1.46 1.68
C VAL A 21 -4.96 -0.86 0.32
N THR A 22 -6.02 -0.37 -0.31
CA THR A 22 -5.92 0.42 -1.53
C THR A 22 -5.77 1.88 -1.17
N LEU A 23 -4.66 2.47 -1.60
CA LEU A 23 -4.39 3.89 -1.44
C LEU A 23 -5.24 4.73 -2.39
N SER A 24 -5.41 6.02 -2.08
CA SER A 24 -6.13 6.99 -2.94
C SER A 24 -5.52 7.15 -4.34
N CYS A 25 -4.24 6.77 -4.49
CA CYS A 25 -3.57 6.72 -5.80
C CYS A 25 -3.89 5.45 -6.62
N GLY A 26 -4.70 4.54 -6.09
CA GLY A 26 -5.09 3.28 -6.74
C GLY A 26 -4.12 2.11 -6.55
N HIS A 27 -3.10 2.25 -5.69
CA HIS A 27 -2.13 1.19 -5.43
C HIS A 27 -2.47 0.38 -4.18
N GLU A 28 -2.26 -0.92 -4.25
CA GLU A 28 -2.62 -1.88 -3.20
C GLU A 28 -1.39 -2.40 -2.46
N PHE A 29 -1.48 -2.47 -1.13
CA PHE A 29 -0.43 -2.96 -0.25
C PHE A 29 -1.04 -3.73 0.92
N ASP A 30 -0.29 -4.63 1.56
CA ASP A 30 -0.74 -5.24 2.81
C ASP A 30 -0.90 -4.17 3.88
N ASP A 31 -1.99 -4.24 4.65
CA ASP A 31 -2.29 -3.35 5.77
C ASP A 31 -1.09 -3.20 6.72
N GLU A 32 -0.54 -4.31 7.19
CA GLU A 32 0.60 -4.29 8.11
C GLU A 32 1.86 -3.64 7.50
N CYS A 33 2.05 -3.81 6.19
CA CYS A 33 3.22 -3.28 5.51
C CYS A 33 3.08 -1.77 5.26
N ILE A 34 1.89 -1.34 4.82
CA ILE A 34 1.64 0.07 4.53
C ILE A 34 1.58 0.90 5.81
N VAL A 35 1.04 0.35 6.90
CA VAL A 35 1.05 0.98 8.23
C VAL A 35 2.48 1.22 8.69
N LYS A 36 3.35 0.20 8.67
CA LYS A 36 4.77 0.36 9.03
C LYS A 36 5.52 1.32 8.11
N TRP A 37 5.17 1.32 6.83
CA TRP A 37 5.76 2.25 5.88
C TRP A 37 5.41 3.69 6.24
N PHE A 38 4.14 3.96 6.58
CA PHE A 38 3.68 5.28 7.02
C PHE A 38 4.30 5.75 8.34
N GLU A 39 4.66 4.86 9.26
CA GLU A 39 5.45 5.25 10.44
C GLU A 39 6.78 5.93 10.07
N THR A 40 7.32 5.65 8.87
CA THR A 40 8.59 6.21 8.39
C THR A 40 8.41 7.25 7.28
N SER A 41 7.45 7.06 6.38
CA SER A 41 7.22 7.91 5.20
C SER A 41 5.78 7.85 4.72
N HIS A 42 5.05 8.95 4.83
CA HIS A 42 3.65 9.12 4.40
C HIS A 42 3.47 9.27 2.87
N VAL A 43 4.25 8.53 2.08
CA VAL A 43 4.22 8.62 0.62
C VAL A 43 4.02 7.24 0.02
N CYS A 44 3.31 7.14 -1.10
CA CYS A 44 3.14 5.86 -1.78
C CYS A 44 4.50 5.34 -2.29
N PRO A 45 4.90 4.09 -1.98
CA PRO A 45 6.19 3.56 -2.43
C PRO A 45 6.27 3.31 -3.95
N LEU A 46 5.13 3.23 -4.65
CA LEU A 46 5.08 3.02 -6.10
C LEU A 46 5.15 4.34 -6.89
N CYS A 47 4.26 5.28 -6.59
CA CYS A 47 4.17 6.54 -7.34
C CYS A 47 4.80 7.74 -6.61
N ARG A 48 5.26 7.57 -5.36
CA ARG A 48 5.75 8.65 -4.47
C ARG A 48 4.74 9.78 -4.28
N LEU A 49 3.46 9.50 -4.52
CA LEU A 49 2.39 10.44 -4.24
C LEU A 49 2.18 10.50 -2.73
N GLU A 50 2.28 11.69 -2.17
CA GLU A 50 1.89 11.97 -0.79
C GLU A 50 0.38 11.78 -0.70
N LEU A 51 -0.07 10.97 0.26
CA LEU A 51 -1.50 10.74 0.41
C LEU A 51 -2.12 11.98 1.04
N PRO A 52 -3.14 12.58 0.43
CA PRO A 52 -3.94 13.55 1.15
C PRO A 52 -4.61 12.80 2.31
N CYS A 53 -4.32 13.22 3.55
CA CYS A 53 -5.17 12.90 4.69
C CYS A 53 -6.55 13.40 4.29
N GLN A 54 -7.50 12.51 3.98
CA GLN A 54 -8.85 12.93 3.57
C GLN A 54 -9.61 13.45 4.80
N ASP A 55 -9.24 14.67 5.20
CA ASP A 55 -10.13 15.67 5.77
C ASP A 55 -10.66 16.50 4.59
N GLU A 56 -11.54 15.90 3.79
CA GLU A 56 -12.45 16.68 2.96
C GLU A 56 -13.81 16.70 3.67
N LEU A 57 -13.96 17.79 4.42
CA LEU A 57 -15.17 18.40 5.01
C LEU A 57 -16.54 17.81 4.65
#